data_AF-A0A926BI10-F1
#
_entry.id   AF-A0A926BI10-F1
#
_cell.length_a   1.000
_cell.length_b   1.000
_cell.length_c   1.000
_cell.angle_alpha   90.00
_cell.angle_beta   90.00
_cell.angle_gamma   90.00
#
_symmetry.space_group_name_H-M   'P 1'
#
loop_
_entity.id
_entity.type
_entity.pdbx_description
1 polymer ?
#
loop_
_entity_poly.entity_id
_entity_poly.type
_entity_poly.pdbx_seq_one_letter_code
_entity_poly.pdbx_strand_id
1 'polypeptide(L)'
;MDAVIRRFGEDDEVYRALYSAQFREIWREMTGTVCDSPEEKKVAPVERILVHRVIACRFVLVQAEAARTDSKSLKVAEYHERKIDRAQRRLLSAVKCLAEVKRLGVPQVNVAMAGATQVNVGEITKPRVYVEQVNATLASAPAAG
;
A
#
# COMPACT_ATOMS: atom_id res chain seq x y z
N MET A 1 -10.17 -3.66 4.02
CA MET A 1 -11.31 -3.53 3.09
C MET A 1 -12.44 -2.71 3.69
N ASP A 2 -12.95 -3.08 4.87
CA ASP A 2 -14.20 -2.55 5.45
C ASP A 2 -14.24 -1.03 5.68
N ALA A 3 -13.13 -0.40 6.11
CA ALA A 3 -13.07 1.06 6.30
C ALA A 3 -13.14 1.87 4.99
N VAL A 4 -12.63 1.32 3.88
CA VAL A 4 -12.69 2.00 2.56
C VAL A 4 -14.11 1.89 2.00
N ILE A 5 -14.73 0.72 2.13
CA ILE A 5 -16.10 0.48 1.67
C ILE A 5 -17.09 1.30 2.50
N ARG A 6 -16.97 1.34 3.83
CA ARG A 6 -17.79 2.19 4.70
C ARG A 6 -17.72 3.68 4.38
N ARG A 7 -16.62 4.14 3.78
CA ARG A 7 -16.48 5.54 3.38
C ARG A 7 -17.25 5.88 2.11
N PHE A 8 -17.52 4.90 1.25
CA PHE A 8 -18.03 5.13 -0.10
C PHE A 8 -19.42 4.53 -0.35
N GLY A 9 -19.79 3.47 0.36
CA GLY A 9 -21.19 3.09 0.48
C GLY A 9 -21.84 3.98 1.53
N GLU A 10 -22.83 4.79 1.12
CA GLU A 10 -23.92 5.18 2.03
C GLU A 10 -24.62 3.91 2.55
N ASP A 11 -25.60 4.02 3.46
CA ASP A 11 -26.31 2.89 4.10
C ASP A 11 -27.05 1.94 3.12
N ASP A 12 -26.83 2.08 1.82
CA ASP A 12 -27.34 1.26 0.75
C ASP A 12 -26.47 0.01 0.50
N GLU A 13 -27.06 -1.15 0.77
CA GLU A 13 -26.47 -2.48 0.61
C GLU A 13 -26.02 -2.76 -0.82
N VAL A 14 -26.72 -2.20 -1.83
CA VAL A 14 -26.40 -2.41 -3.25
C VAL A 14 -25.09 -1.72 -3.62
N TYR A 15 -24.91 -0.47 -3.20
CA TYR A 15 -23.65 0.25 -3.42
C TYR A 15 -22.51 -0.41 -2.66
N ARG A 16 -22.75 -0.88 -1.43
CA ARG A 16 -21.76 -1.63 -0.66
C ARG A 16 -21.29 -2.89 -1.39
N ALA A 17 -22.22 -3.66 -1.94
CA ALA A 17 -21.92 -4.86 -2.72
C ALA A 17 -21.13 -4.52 -3.99
N LEU A 18 -21.55 -3.49 -4.74
CA LEU A 18 -20.87 -3.05 -5.95
C LEU A 18 -19.43 -2.58 -5.66
N TYR A 19 -19.24 -1.72 -4.66
CA TYR A 19 -17.90 -1.25 -4.26
C TYR A 19 -17.03 -2.40 -3.74
N SER A 20 -17.61 -3.39 -3.06
CA SER A 20 -16.88 -4.57 -2.62
C SER A 20 -16.40 -5.44 -3.79
N ALA A 21 -17.22 -5.57 -4.84
CA ALA A 21 -16.87 -6.32 -6.05
C ALA A 21 -15.74 -5.61 -6.82
N GLN A 22 -15.89 -4.30 -7.07
CA GLN A 22 -14.86 -3.49 -7.72
C GLN A 22 -13.55 -3.47 -6.90
N PHE A 23 -13.64 -3.40 -5.58
CA PHE A 23 -12.47 -3.48 -4.71
C PHE A 23 -11.72 -4.79 -4.95
N ARG A 24 -12.42 -5.93 -4.96
CA ARG A 24 -11.81 -7.26 -5.15
C ARG A 24 -11.22 -7.42 -6.55
N GLU A 25 -11.86 -6.87 -7.57
CA GLU A 25 -11.38 -6.89 -8.94
C GLU A 25 -10.06 -6.10 -9.08
N ILE A 26 -10.06 -4.82 -8.69
CA ILE A 26 -8.85 -3.97 -8.74
C ILE A 26 -7.75 -4.55 -7.87
N TRP A 27 -8.09 -5.09 -6.69
CA TRP A 27 -7.12 -5.78 -5.84
C TRP A 27 -6.45 -6.93 -6.60
N ARG A 28 -7.26 -7.81 -7.22
CA ARG A 28 -6.76 -8.96 -7.99
C ARG A 28 -5.87 -8.54 -9.15
N GLU A 29 -6.26 -7.51 -9.89
CA GLU A 29 -5.43 -6.97 -10.99
C GLU A 29 -4.08 -6.45 -10.49
N MET A 30 -4.07 -5.77 -9.34
CA MET A 30 -2.88 -5.13 -8.80
C MET A 30 -1.95 -6.12 -8.09
N THR A 31 -2.47 -7.15 -7.41
CA THR A 31 -1.64 -8.07 -6.60
C THR A 31 -1.53 -9.47 -7.19
N GLY A 32 -2.40 -9.85 -8.13
CA GLY A 32 -2.54 -11.22 -8.60
C GLY A 32 -3.20 -12.17 -7.59
N THR A 33 -3.69 -11.66 -6.45
CA THR A 33 -4.25 -12.48 -5.36
C THR A 33 -5.71 -12.10 -5.08
N VAL A 34 -6.44 -12.97 -4.38
CA VAL A 34 -7.81 -12.68 -3.93
C VAL A 34 -7.74 -11.93 -2.60
N CYS A 35 -8.51 -10.84 -2.46
CA CYS A 35 -8.66 -10.12 -1.18
C CYS A 35 -9.23 -11.05 -0.11
N ASP A 36 -8.74 -10.93 1.13
CA ASP A 36 -9.10 -11.78 2.28
C ASP A 36 -8.70 -13.26 2.14
N SER A 37 -7.91 -13.61 1.12
CA SER A 37 -7.32 -14.94 1.00
C SER A 37 -6.07 -15.10 1.89
N PRO A 38 -5.69 -16.33 2.28
CA PRO A 38 -4.43 -16.55 3.00
C PRO A 38 -3.19 -16.10 2.20
N GLU A 39 -3.29 -16.04 0.88
CA GLU A 39 -2.23 -15.57 -0.01
C GLU A 39 -2.01 -14.06 0.06
N GLU A 40 -3.01 -13.30 0.52
CA GLU A 40 -2.86 -11.86 0.79
C GLU A 40 -1.70 -11.58 1.75
N LYS A 41 -1.48 -12.47 2.74
CA LYS A 41 -0.41 -12.32 3.74
C LYS A 41 0.99 -12.36 3.12
N LYS A 42 1.13 -12.89 1.90
CA LYS A 42 2.40 -12.94 1.15
C LYS A 42 2.73 -11.58 0.50
N VAL A 43 1.74 -10.74 0.26
CA VAL A 43 1.93 -9.40 -0.31
C VAL A 43 2.60 -8.51 0.74
N ALA A 44 3.64 -7.77 0.35
CA ALA A 44 4.37 -6.94 1.29
C ALA A 44 3.44 -5.91 1.96
N PRO A 45 3.57 -5.63 3.28
CA PRO A 45 2.68 -4.71 3.98
C PRO A 45 2.57 -3.32 3.33
N VAL A 46 3.69 -2.82 2.80
CA VAL A 46 3.74 -1.54 2.08
C VAL A 46 2.96 -1.58 0.76
N GLU A 47 3.06 -2.68 0.01
CA GLU A 47 2.31 -2.87 -1.24
C GLU A 47 0.81 -2.93 -0.95
N ARG A 48 0.39 -3.64 0.10
CA ARG A 48 -1.02 -3.70 0.52
C ARG A 48 -1.58 -2.30 0.77
N ILE A 49 -0.86 -1.46 1.53
CA ILE A 49 -1.29 -0.08 1.81
C ILE A 49 -1.40 0.74 0.52
N LEU A 50 -0.45 0.59 -0.40
CA LEU A 50 -0.47 1.31 -1.68
C LEU A 50 -1.62 0.83 -2.59
N VAL A 51 -1.93 -0.46 -2.63
CA VAL A 51 -3.09 -0.99 -3.36
C VAL A 51 -4.39 -0.44 -2.79
N HIS A 52 -4.54 -0.44 -1.46
CA HIS A 52 -5.69 0.21 -0.80
C HIS A 52 -5.80 1.69 -1.20
N ARG A 53 -4.68 2.39 -1.31
CA ARG A 53 -4.65 3.79 -1.71
C ARG A 53 -5.06 3.99 -3.17
N VAL A 54 -4.57 3.15 -4.08
CA VAL A 54 -4.95 3.14 -5.50
C VAL A 54 -6.47 2.95 -5.64
N ILE A 55 -7.04 1.96 -4.94
CA ILE A 55 -8.47 1.70 -4.96
C ILE A 55 -9.27 2.90 -4.42
N ALA A 56 -8.86 3.48 -3.29
CA ALA A 56 -9.52 4.66 -2.74
C ALA A 56 -9.47 5.86 -3.70
N CYS A 57 -8.34 6.07 -4.39
CA CYS A 57 -8.20 7.11 -5.39
C CYS A 57 -9.11 6.86 -6.61
N ARG A 58 -9.27 5.59 -7.03
CA ARG A 58 -10.19 5.23 -8.13
C ARG A 58 -11.64 5.53 -7.76
N PHE A 59 -12.09 5.22 -6.54
CA PHE A 59 -13.46 5.53 -6.11
C PHE A 59 -13.74 7.04 -6.04
N VAL A 60 -12.76 7.84 -5.61
CA VAL A 60 -12.89 9.31 -5.62
C VAL A 60 -13.00 9.84 -7.05
N LEU A 61 -12.27 9.26 -8.01
CA LEU A 61 -12.37 9.64 -9.42
C LEU A 61 -13.76 9.33 -9.97
N VAL A 62 -14.26 8.11 -9.78
CA VAL A 62 -15.59 7.69 -10.25
C VAL A 62 -16.69 8.59 -9.67
N GLN A 63 -16.62 8.93 -8.38
CA GLN A 63 -17.56 9.88 -7.79
C GLN A 63 -17.45 11.30 -8.36
N ALA A 64 -16.23 11.77 -8.63
CA ALA A 64 -16.03 13.09 -9.23
C ALA A 64 -16.58 13.14 -10.66
N GLU A 65 -16.45 12.05 -11.42
CA GLU A 65 -16.99 11.88 -12.76
C GLU A 65 -18.52 11.78 -12.74
N ALA A 66 -19.10 11.00 -11.83
CA ALA A 66 -20.56 10.88 -11.66
C ALA A 66 -21.20 12.23 -11.28
N ALA A 67 -20.52 13.01 -10.44
CA ALA A 67 -20.98 14.34 -10.03
C ALA A 67 -20.88 15.40 -11.13
N ARG A 68 -20.24 15.12 -12.28
CA ARG A 68 -20.15 16.05 -13.43
C ARG A 68 -21.49 16.21 -14.16
N THR A 69 -22.52 15.44 -13.80
CA THR A 69 -23.79 15.37 -14.52
C THR A 69 -24.41 16.75 -14.79
N ASP A 70 -24.57 17.03 -16.10
CA ASP A 70 -25.26 18.14 -16.76
C ASP A 70 -25.10 19.54 -16.14
N SER A 71 -23.87 20.05 -16.17
CA SER A 71 -23.54 21.40 -15.73
C SER A 71 -24.10 22.45 -16.73
N LYS A 72 -25.26 23.05 -16.44
CA LYS A 72 -25.82 24.15 -17.25
C LYS A 72 -24.98 25.44 -17.25
N SER A 73 -24.02 25.55 -16.32
CA SER A 73 -23.16 26.73 -16.13
C SER A 73 -21.69 26.40 -16.38
N LEU A 74 -21.02 27.21 -17.19
CA LEU A 74 -19.59 27.05 -17.54
C LEU A 74 -18.69 27.04 -16.29
N LYS A 75 -18.97 27.90 -15.30
CA LYS A 75 -18.19 27.94 -14.04
C LYS A 75 -18.31 26.64 -13.23
N VAL A 76 -19.46 25.99 -13.30
CA VAL A 76 -19.70 24.70 -12.63
C VAL A 76 -18.94 23.61 -13.38
N ALA A 77 -19.02 23.57 -14.71
CA ALA A 77 -18.26 22.64 -15.53
C ALA A 77 -16.74 22.71 -15.25
N GLU A 78 -16.15 23.91 -15.27
CA GLU A 78 -14.73 24.12 -14.95
C GLU A 78 -14.35 23.67 -13.52
N TYR A 79 -15.27 23.81 -12.56
CA TYR A 79 -15.04 23.34 -11.20
C TYR A 79 -14.97 21.81 -11.15
N HIS A 80 -15.91 21.12 -11.80
CA HIS A 80 -15.93 19.66 -11.88
C HIS A 80 -14.72 19.11 -12.64
N GLU A 81 -14.32 19.73 -13.74
CA GLU A 81 -13.12 19.33 -14.49
C GLU A 81 -11.85 19.45 -13.62
N ARG A 82 -11.67 20.57 -12.91
CA ARG A 82 -10.54 20.72 -11.97
C ARG A 82 -10.57 19.68 -10.84
N LYS A 83 -11.76 19.26 -10.40
CA LYS A 83 -11.92 18.22 -9.37
C LYS A 83 -11.51 16.84 -9.92
N ILE A 84 -11.93 16.52 -11.14
CA ILE A 84 -11.57 15.28 -11.85
C ILE A 84 -10.05 15.23 -12.09
N ASP A 85 -9.45 16.29 -12.61
CA ASP A 85 -8.01 16.38 -12.84
C ASP A 85 -7.20 16.11 -11.57
N ARG A 86 -7.62 16.69 -10.44
CA ARG A 86 -6.97 16.45 -9.14
C ARG A 86 -7.11 14.99 -8.70
N ALA A 87 -8.27 14.36 -8.93
CA ALA A 87 -8.49 12.97 -8.60
C ALA A 87 -7.64 12.03 -9.49
N GLN A 88 -7.57 12.30 -10.80
CA GLN A 88 -6.74 11.57 -11.75
C GLN A 88 -5.25 11.66 -11.40
N ARG A 89 -4.73 12.86 -11.11
CA ARG A 89 -3.33 13.04 -10.69
C ARG A 89 -2.99 12.24 -9.43
N ARG A 90 -3.91 12.22 -8.46
CA ARG A 90 -3.74 11.42 -7.22
C ARG A 90 -3.72 9.92 -7.51
N LEU A 91 -4.60 9.44 -8.38
CA LEU A 91 -4.64 8.04 -8.81
C LEU A 91 -3.32 7.65 -9.49
N LEU A 92 -2.88 8.42 -10.49
CA LEU A 92 -1.62 8.15 -11.21
C LEU A 92 -0.40 8.19 -10.29
N SER A 93 -0.37 9.13 -9.34
CA SER A 93 0.70 9.19 -8.34
C SER A 93 0.73 7.95 -7.44
N ALA A 94 -0.43 7.45 -7.00
CA ALA A 94 -0.51 6.23 -6.19
C ALA A 94 -0.07 4.99 -6.99
N VAL A 95 -0.49 4.88 -8.25
CA VAL A 95 -0.08 3.78 -9.15
C VAL A 95 1.43 3.83 -9.40
N LYS A 96 2.00 5.01 -9.64
CA LYS A 96 3.45 5.18 -9.82
C LYS A 96 4.22 4.73 -8.58
N CYS A 97 3.78 5.13 -7.39
CA CYS A 97 4.41 4.71 -6.13
C CYS A 97 4.35 3.19 -5.94
N LEU A 98 3.20 2.55 -6.26
CA LEU A 98 3.08 1.09 -6.24
C LEU A 98 4.07 0.42 -7.22
N ALA A 99 4.19 0.95 -8.43
CA ALA A 99 5.13 0.44 -9.43
C ALA A 99 6.59 0.61 -8.99
N GLU A 100 6.94 1.73 -8.35
CA GLU A 100 8.27 1.97 -7.78
C GLU A 100 8.61 0.97 -6.69
N VAL A 101 7.70 0.73 -5.74
CA VAL A 101 7.88 -0.27 -4.67
C VAL A 101 8.05 -1.67 -5.26
N LYS A 102 7.20 -2.06 -6.21
CA LYS A 102 7.34 -3.35 -6.89
C LYS A 102 8.69 -3.48 -7.58
N ARG A 103 9.16 -2.43 -8.26
CA ARG A 103 10.48 -2.41 -8.91
C ARG A 103 11.62 -2.58 -7.92
N LEU A 104 11.51 -2.01 -6.72
CA LEU A 104 12.51 -2.17 -5.65
C LEU A 104 12.49 -3.59 -5.03
N GLY A 105 11.34 -4.26 -5.03
CA GLY A 105 11.17 -5.62 -4.53
C GLY A 105 11.55 -6.73 -5.52
N VAL A 106 11.68 -6.42 -6.81
CA VAL A 106 12.24 -7.36 -7.80
C VAL A 106 13.74 -7.52 -7.52
N PRO A 107 14.28 -8.75 -7.46
CA PRO A 107 15.72 -8.95 -7.36
C PRO A 107 16.40 -8.18 -8.49
N GLN A 108 17.24 -7.21 -8.14
CA GLN A 108 18.15 -6.59 -9.10
C GLN A 108 19.01 -7.74 -9.64
N VAL A 109 18.78 -8.14 -10.89
CA VAL A 109 19.63 -9.12 -11.55
C VAL A 109 20.99 -8.45 -11.73
N ASN A 110 21.86 -8.61 -10.74
CA ASN A 110 23.26 -8.27 -10.87
C ASN A 110 23.84 -9.25 -11.87
N VAL A 111 23.89 -8.85 -13.14
CA VAL A 111 24.66 -9.56 -14.16
C VAL A 111 26.13 -9.34 -13.84
N ALA A 112 26.66 -10.12 -12.89
CA ALA A 112 28.09 -10.25 -12.74
C ALA A 112 28.58 -10.93 -14.02
N MET A 113 29.29 -10.19 -14.87
CA MET A 113 30.10 -10.81 -15.91
C MET A 113 31.03 -11.83 -15.26
N ALA A 114 31.18 -12.99 -15.90
CA ALA A 114 32.11 -14.02 -15.44
C ALA A 114 33.52 -13.41 -15.30
N GLY A 115 34.00 -13.31 -14.06
CA GLY A 115 35.31 -12.72 -13.72
C GLY A 115 35.29 -11.37 -13.00
N ALA A 116 34.13 -10.73 -12.80
CA ALA A 116 34.07 -9.48 -12.03
C ALA A 116 33.92 -9.73 -10.52
N THR A 117 34.90 -9.30 -9.73
CA THR A 117 34.83 -9.28 -8.26
C THR A 117 33.77 -8.27 -7.81
N GLN A 118 32.64 -8.77 -7.30
CA GLN A 118 31.65 -7.91 -6.66
C GLN A 118 32.20 -7.39 -5.33
N VAL A 119 32.39 -6.08 -5.23
CA VAL A 119 32.70 -5.40 -3.97
C VAL A 119 31.38 -4.93 -3.36
N ASN A 120 30.90 -5.62 -2.33
CA ASN A 120 29.75 -5.16 -1.54
C ASN A 120 30.20 -4.01 -0.64
N VAL A 121 29.95 -2.76 -1.04
CA VAL A 121 30.12 -1.60 -0.15
C VAL A 121 28.80 -1.39 0.60
N GLY A 122 28.69 -1.95 1.80
CA GLY A 122 27.46 -1.80 2.59
C GLY A 122 27.38 -2.66 3.85
N GLU A 123 28.45 -2.72 4.65
CA GLU A 123 28.31 -3.20 6.03
C GLU A 123 27.76 -2.05 6.89
N ILE A 124 26.44 -1.87 6.88
CA ILE A 124 25.79 -1.10 7.95
C ILE A 124 25.66 -2.05 9.13
N THR A 125 26.61 -1.98 10.04
CA THR A 125 26.53 -2.59 11.37
C THR A 125 25.19 -2.21 12.01
N LYS A 126 24.36 -3.21 12.32
CA LYS A 126 23.10 -3.05 13.05
C LYS A 126 23.35 -2.28 14.35
N PRO A 127 22.55 -1.26 14.74
CA PRO A 127 22.64 -0.73 16.09
C PRO A 127 22.22 -1.83 17.06
N ARG A 128 23.18 -2.30 17.84
CA ARG A 128 23.00 -3.24 18.94
C ARG A 128 22.22 -2.52 20.04
N VAL A 129 20.91 -2.76 20.13
CA VAL A 129 20.13 -2.37 21.29
C VAL A 129 20.66 -3.16 22.48
N TYR A 130 21.38 -2.50 23.38
CA TYR A 130 21.67 -3.07 24.71
C TYR A 130 20.35 -3.06 25.49
N VAL A 131 19.72 -4.22 25.61
CA VAL A 131 18.76 -4.44 26.69
C VAL A 131 19.56 -5.06 27.83
N GLU A 132 19.64 -4.27 28.89
CA GLU A 132 20.37 -4.45 30.14
C GLU A 132 20.06 -5.81 30.79
N GLN A 133 21.11 -6.62 31.01
CA GLN A 133 21.04 -7.74 31.96
C GLN A 133 21.15 -7.18 33.38
N VAL A 134 20.01 -6.90 34.00
CA VAL A 134 19.90 -6.81 35.46
C VAL A 134 18.88 -7.84 35.90
N ASN A 135 19.39 -9.02 36.31
CA ASN A 135 18.84 -9.92 37.34
C ASN A 135 19.34 -11.36 37.16
N ALA A 136 20.66 -11.58 37.21
CA ALA A 136 21.20 -12.94 37.34
C ALA A 136 22.45 -13.02 38.24
N THR A 137 22.64 -12.07 39.16
CA THR A 137 23.83 -12.02 40.05
C THR A 137 23.45 -11.87 41.52
N LEU A 138 22.38 -12.54 41.97
CA LEU A 138 22.02 -12.64 43.40
C LEU A 138 21.60 -14.05 43.86
N ALA A 139 21.86 -15.11 43.08
CA ALA A 139 21.45 -16.47 43.44
C ALA A 139 22.57 -17.53 43.44
N SER A 140 23.83 -17.14 43.65
CA SER A 140 24.90 -18.10 43.93
C SER A 140 25.99 -17.50 44.83
N ALA A 141 25.64 -17.22 46.08
CA ALA A 141 26.63 -17.10 47.14
C ALA A 141 26.95 -18.51 47.67
N PRO A 142 28.22 -18.97 47.67
CA PRO A 142 28.60 -20.21 48.35
C PRO A 142 28.68 -19.99 49.87
N ALA A 143 28.20 -20.97 50.62
CA ALA A 143 28.28 -21.05 52.08
C ALA A 143 29.75 -21.05 52.54
N ALA A 144 30.09 -20.13 53.44
CA ALA A 144 31.34 -20.17 54.20
C ALA A 144 31.20 -21.24 55.31
N GLY A 145 32.30 -21.98 55.53
CA GLY A 145 32.40 -23.07 56.50
C GLY A 145 32.48 -22.64 57.96
#